data_AF-A0A418GLF7-F1
#
_entry.id   AF-A0A418GLF7-F1
#
_cell.length_a   1.000
_cell.length_b   1.000
_cell.length_c   1.000
_cell.angle_alpha   90.00
_cell.angle_beta   90.00
_cell.angle_gamma   90.00
#
_symmetry.space_group_name_H-M   'P 1'
#
loop_
_entity.id
_entity.type
_entity.pdbx_description
1 polymer ?
#
loop_
_entity_poly.entity_id
_entity_poly.type
_entity_poly.pdbx_seq_one_letter_code
_entity_poly.pdbx_strand_id
1 'polypeptide(L)'
;LPAPDITATFPECFSQLILAIKQCIHISLMTERWYTSLEPCRLIYYSGSWYLIALQKGKLQVFPLADIKSVSLTSERFERRGHIHNLVAEERFISALPHFSFIHKLI
;
A
#
# COMPACT_ATOMS: atom_id res chain seq x y z
N LEU A 1 -24.74 -0.74 -20.06
CA LEU A 1 -23.53 -1.59 -20.00
C LEU A 1 -23.06 -1.61 -18.55
N PRO A 2 -23.05 -2.75 -17.86
CA PRO A 2 -22.37 -2.81 -16.56
C PRO A 2 -20.88 -2.60 -16.82
N ALA A 3 -20.21 -1.81 -15.98
CA ALA A 3 -18.78 -1.61 -16.04
C ALA A 3 -18.07 -2.96 -15.87
N PRO A 4 -16.94 -3.22 -16.54
CA PRO A 4 -16.18 -4.43 -16.28
C PRO A 4 -15.80 -4.41 -14.80
N ASP A 5 -16.21 -5.44 -14.07
CA ASP A 5 -15.62 -5.79 -12.79
C ASP A 5 -14.16 -6.13 -13.07
N ILE A 6 -13.29 -5.11 -13.05
CA ILE A 6 -11.84 -5.29 -13.17
C ILE A 6 -11.40 -5.84 -11.81
N THR A 7 -11.61 -7.13 -11.61
CA THR A 7 -10.81 -7.91 -10.65
C THR A 7 -9.40 -7.91 -11.18
N ALA A 8 -8.65 -6.85 -10.85
CA ALA A 8 -7.25 -6.74 -11.23
C ALA A 8 -6.53 -8.01 -10.73
N THR A 9 -6.00 -8.79 -11.65
CA THR A 9 -5.14 -9.92 -11.33
C THR A 9 -3.91 -9.39 -10.59
N PHE A 10 -3.35 -10.20 -9.69
CA PHE A 10 -2.22 -9.81 -8.84
C PHE A 10 -1.07 -9.06 -9.58
N PRO A 11 -0.70 -9.43 -10.84
CA PRO A 11 0.32 -8.72 -11.62
C PRO A 11 -0.04 -7.26 -11.97
N GLU A 12 -1.30 -6.98 -12.27
CA GLU A 12 -1.81 -5.65 -12.62
C GLU A 12 -1.79 -4.72 -11.40
N CYS A 13 -2.28 -5.21 -10.25
CA CYS A 13 -2.19 -4.49 -8.98
C CYS A 13 -0.74 -4.17 -8.62
N PHE A 14 0.15 -5.16 -8.75
CA PHE A 14 1.57 -4.96 -8.47
C PHE A 14 2.19 -3.90 -9.39
N SER A 15 1.90 -3.96 -10.70
CA SER A 15 2.42 -3.01 -11.68
C SER A 15 1.91 -1.58 -11.43
N GLN A 16 0.62 -1.43 -11.10
CA GLN A 16 0.01 -0.15 -10.74
C GLN A 16 0.65 0.45 -9.48
N LEU A 17 0.91 -0.36 -8.46
CA LEU A 17 1.58 0.08 -7.24
C LEU A 17 3.01 0.53 -7.51
N ILE A 18 3.77 -0.23 -8.32
CA ILE A 18 5.13 0.17 -8.72
C ILE A 18 5.11 1.50 -9.47
N LEU A 19 4.15 1.68 -10.39
CA LEU A 19 4.01 2.93 -11.14
C LEU A 19 3.70 4.10 -10.19
N ALA A 20 2.73 3.94 -9.29
CA ALA A 20 2.33 4.97 -8.33
C ALA A 20 3.48 5.36 -7.39
N ILE A 21 4.26 4.39 -6.90
CA ILE A 21 5.44 4.63 -6.08
C ILE A 21 6.49 5.41 -6.86
N LYS A 22 6.79 5.00 -8.10
CA LYS A 22 7.81 5.65 -8.95
C LYS A 22 7.43 7.09 -9.26
N GLN A 23 6.17 7.33 -9.61
CA GLN A 23 5.65 8.63 -10.01
C GLN A 23 5.18 9.51 -8.84
N CYS A 24 5.24 8.99 -7.61
CA CYS A 24 4.73 9.65 -6.40
C CYS A 24 3.28 10.12 -6.56
N ILE A 25 2.42 9.21 -7.02
CA ILE A 25 0.99 9.44 -7.26
C ILE A 25 0.19 8.81 -6.14
N HIS A 26 -0.81 9.53 -5.62
CA HIS A 26 -1.71 8.97 -4.62
C HIS A 26 -2.54 7.83 -5.21
N ILE A 27 -2.93 6.89 -4.36
CA ILE A 27 -3.79 5.78 -4.75
C ILE A 27 -5.04 5.73 -3.88
N SER A 28 -6.08 5.13 -4.45
CA SER A 28 -7.17 4.55 -3.70
C SER A 28 -7.08 3.03 -3.78
N LEU A 29 -7.47 2.36 -2.72
CA LEU A 29 -7.25 0.94 -2.54
C LEU A 29 -8.49 0.29 -1.92
N MET A 30 -8.98 -0.78 -2.55
CA MET A 30 -10.07 -1.58 -2.01
C MET A 30 -9.50 -2.82 -1.34
N THR A 31 -9.86 -3.03 -0.07
CA THR A 31 -9.67 -4.30 0.66
C THR A 31 -11.04 -4.80 1.13
N GLU A 32 -11.18 -5.22 2.39
CA GLU A 32 -12.46 -5.25 3.09
C GLU A 32 -13.08 -3.86 3.27
N ARG A 33 -12.23 -2.81 3.35
CA ARG A 33 -12.67 -1.42 3.35
C ARG A 33 -11.98 -0.61 2.27
N TRP A 34 -12.63 0.47 1.87
CA TRP A 34 -12.12 1.41 0.89
C TRP A 34 -11.23 2.46 1.57
N TYR A 35 -10.03 2.66 1.01
CA TYR A 35 -9.10 3.69 1.43
C TYR A 35 -8.82 4.64 0.28
N THR A 36 -8.76 5.94 0.58
CA THR A 36 -8.48 7.01 -0.40
C THR A 36 -7.30 7.86 0.04
N SER A 37 -6.69 8.54 -0.94
CA SER A 37 -5.59 9.49 -0.74
C SER A 37 -4.42 8.85 0.05
N LEU A 38 -4.05 7.64 -0.37
CA LEU A 38 -2.87 6.96 0.16
C LEU A 38 -1.63 7.41 -0.60
N GLU A 39 -0.54 7.70 0.12
CA GLU A 39 0.79 7.96 -0.44
C GLU A 39 1.59 6.64 -0.42
N PRO A 40 1.63 5.85 -1.51
CA PRO A 40 2.37 4.59 -1.54
C PRO A 40 3.88 4.85 -1.46
N CYS A 41 4.52 4.31 -0.42
CA CYS A 41 5.91 4.56 -0.11
C CYS A 41 6.83 3.48 -0.67
N ARG A 42 6.53 2.20 -0.40
CA ARG A 42 7.37 1.07 -0.78
C ARG A 42 6.58 -0.24 -0.77
N LEU A 43 7.00 -1.18 -1.61
CA LEU A 43 6.61 -2.59 -1.53
C LEU A 43 7.74 -3.40 -0.87
N ILE A 44 7.39 -4.25 0.09
CA ILE A 44 8.33 -5.09 0.84
C ILE A 44 7.88 -6.55 0.72
N TYR A 45 8.80 -7.43 0.29
CA TYR A 45 8.59 -8.87 0.34
C TYR A 45 9.20 -9.41 1.63
N TYR A 46 8.38 -10.02 2.48
CA TYR A 46 8.82 -10.58 3.75
C TYR A 46 8.01 -11.82 4.11
N SER A 47 8.69 -12.86 4.60
CA SER A 47 8.06 -14.11 5.06
C SER A 47 7.04 -14.71 4.07
N GLY A 48 7.35 -14.70 2.77
CA GLY A 48 6.50 -15.28 1.74
C GLY A 48 5.37 -14.38 1.22
N SER A 49 5.21 -13.17 1.76
CA SER A 49 4.12 -12.25 1.41
C SER A 49 4.64 -10.88 0.99
N TRP A 50 3.88 -10.21 0.12
CA TRP A 50 4.13 -8.82 -0.24
C TRP A 50 3.29 -7.87 0.62
N TYR A 51 3.91 -6.78 1.04
CA TYR A 51 3.29 -5.73 1.83
C TYR A 51 3.51 -4.37 1.15
N LEU A 52 2.42 -3.61 1.02
CA LEU A 52 2.46 -2.20 0.65
C LEU A 52 2.55 -1.36 1.90
N ILE A 53 3.57 -0.52 1.96
CA ILE A 53 3.67 0.55 2.94
C ILE A 53 3.18 1.83 2.31
N ALA A 54 2.20 2.48 2.93
CA ALA A 54 1.66 3.75 2.49
C ALA A 54 1.44 4.70 3.66
N LEU A 55 1.33 6.00 3.39
CA LEU A 55 0.81 6.96 4.35
C LEU A 55 -0.63 7.30 4.06
N GLN A 56 -1.39 7.57 5.10
CA GLN A 56 -2.68 8.23 5.02
C GLN A 56 -2.73 9.34 6.06
N LYS A 57 -2.86 10.59 5.63
CA LYS A 57 -2.91 11.76 6.54
C LYS A 57 -1.75 11.76 7.55
N GLY A 58 -0.54 11.42 7.09
CA GLY A 58 0.68 11.35 7.91
C GLY A 58 0.82 10.11 8.80
N LYS A 59 -0.16 9.20 8.81
CA LYS A 59 -0.07 7.92 9.53
C LYS A 59 0.39 6.81 8.60
N LEU A 60 1.35 6.01 9.06
CA LEU A 60 1.82 4.85 8.32
C LEU A 60 0.77 3.74 8.36
N GLN A 61 0.51 3.15 7.19
CA GLN A 61 -0.42 2.06 6.98
C GLN A 61 0.30 0.94 6.24
N VAL A 62 -0.01 -0.29 6.62
CA VAL A 62 0.57 -1.51 6.05
C VAL A 62 -0.56 -2.36 5.49
N PHE A 63 -0.45 -2.71 4.21
CA PHE A 63 -1.44 -3.52 3.51
C PHE A 63 -0.80 -4.78 2.96
N PRO A 64 -1.18 -5.98 3.42
CA PRO A 64 -0.84 -7.22 2.73
C PRO A 64 -1.43 -7.18 1.32
N LEU A 65 -0.61 -7.47 0.29
CA LEU A 65 -1.11 -7.46 -1.09
C LEU A 65 -2.17 -8.53 -1.34
N ALA A 66 -2.16 -9.61 -0.55
CA ALA A 66 -3.19 -10.64 -0.58
C ALA A 66 -4.59 -10.11 -0.21
N ASP A 67 -4.67 -9.02 0.55
CA ASP A 67 -5.94 -8.43 1.01
C ASP A 67 -6.44 -7.34 0.04
N ILE A 68 -5.63 -6.94 -0.95
CA ILE A 68 -5.95 -5.89 -1.91
C ILE A 68 -6.80 -6.47 -3.04
N LYS A 69 -8.05 -6.02 -3.12
CA LYS A 69 -9.00 -6.40 -4.16
C LYS A 69 -8.85 -5.55 -5.43
N SER A 70 -8.53 -4.27 -5.27
CA SER A 70 -8.24 -3.37 -6.40
C SER A 70 -7.41 -2.16 -5.99
N VAL A 71 -6.72 -1.58 -6.96
CA VAL A 71 -5.94 -0.34 -6.84
C VAL A 71 -6.39 0.64 -7.92
N SER A 72 -6.45 1.92 -7.58
CA SER A 72 -6.75 2.99 -8.53
C SER A 72 -5.78 4.14 -8.30
N LEU A 73 -5.09 4.57 -9.36
CA LEU A 73 -4.24 5.74 -9.32
C LEU A 73 -5.12 7.00 -9.38
N THR A 74 -4.78 8.01 -8.61
CA THR A 74 -5.42 9.33 -8.70
C THR A 74 -4.59 10.26 -9.59
N SER A 75 -5.10 11.46 -9.85
CA SER A 75 -4.33 12.51 -10.55
C SER A 75 -3.44 13.32 -9.60
N GLU A 76 -3.52 13.08 -8.29
CA GLU A 76 -2.81 13.84 -7.26
C GLU A 76 -1.42 13.29 -7.01
N ARG A 77 -0.42 14.17 -6.96
CA ARG A 77 0.96 13.80 -6.62
C ARG A 77 1.28 14.17 -5.16
N PHE A 78 2.19 13.43 -4.55
CA PHE A 78 2.74 13.73 -3.23
C PHE A 78 4.26 13.90 -3.29
N GLU A 79 4.82 14.51 -2.26
CA GLU A 79 6.26 14.60 -2.08
C GLU A 79 6.78 13.41 -1.28
N ARG A 80 7.82 12.75 -1.78
CA ARG A 80 8.42 11.62 -1.09
C ARG A 80 9.10 12.08 0.20
N ARG A 81 8.60 11.58 1.33
CA ARG A 81 9.13 11.88 2.66
C ARG A 81 10.36 11.01 2.98
N GLY A 82 11.55 11.60 2.95
CA GLY A 82 12.82 10.90 3.15
C GLY A 82 12.94 10.16 4.50
N HIS A 83 12.38 10.71 5.58
CA HIS A 83 12.42 10.07 6.91
C HIS A 83 11.68 8.73 6.95
N ILE A 84 10.61 8.58 6.16
CA ILE A 84 9.86 7.31 6.07
C ILE A 84 10.67 6.25 5.36
N HIS A 85 11.48 6.63 4.37
CA HIS A 85 12.35 5.69 3.66
C HIS A 85 13.30 4.96 4.62
N ASN A 86 13.85 5.67 5.60
CA ASN A 86 14.74 5.10 6.60
C ASN A 86 13.98 4.18 7.56
N LEU A 87 12.86 4.66 8.12
CA LEU A 87 12.03 3.89 9.05
C LEU A 87 11.58 2.54 8.46
N VAL A 88 11.09 2.53 7.21
CA VAL A 88 10.60 1.31 6.56
C VAL A 88 11.71 0.38 6.09
N ALA A 89 12.97 0.81 6.18
CA ALA A 89 14.15 -0.01 5.92
C ALA A 89 14.72 -0.64 7.21
N GLU A 90 14.23 -0.24 8.39
CA GLU A 90 14.68 -0.81 9.66
C GLU A 90 14.21 -2.26 9.81
N GLU A 91 15.12 -3.13 10.25
CA GLU A 91 14.84 -4.55 10.45
C GLU A 91 13.67 -4.78 11.42
N ARG A 92 13.61 -4.00 12.51
CA ARG A 92 12.52 -4.06 13.49
C ARG A 92 11.16 -3.77 12.87
N PHE A 93 11.11 -2.81 11.94
CA PHE A 93 9.91 -2.48 11.22
C PHE A 93 9.50 -3.64 10.29
N ILE A 94 10.45 -4.17 9.53
CA ILE A 94 10.23 -5.28 8.60
C ILE A 94 9.77 -6.54 9.35
N SER A 95 10.39 -6.87 10.48
CA SER A 95 10.01 -8.03 11.29
C SER A 95 8.61 -7.91 11.88
N ALA A 96 8.11 -6.69 12.07
CA ALA A 96 6.77 -6.43 12.59
C ALA A 96 5.67 -6.54 11.52
N LEU A 97 5.99 -6.55 10.22
CA LEU A 97 5.02 -6.55 9.11
C LEU A 97 3.91 -7.60 9.23
N PRO A 98 4.20 -8.87 9.56
CA PRO A 98 3.15 -9.89 9.72
C PRO A 98 2.17 -9.60 10.87
N HIS A 99 2.58 -8.75 11.83
CA HIS A 99 1.82 -8.44 13.04
C HIS A 99 1.03 -7.13 12.93
N PHE A 100 1.23 -6.30 11.90
CA PHE A 100 0.54 -5.00 11.76
C PHE A 100 -0.98 -5.12 11.63
N SER A 101 -1.47 -6.23 11.07
CA SER A 101 -2.91 -6.55 11.01
C SER A 101 -3.53 -6.77 12.39
N PHE A 102 -2.74 -7.17 13.38
CA PHE A 102 -3.16 -7.38 14.77
C PHE A 102 -3.05 -6.10 15.62
N ILE A 103 -2.01 -5.28 15.39
CA ILE A 103 -1.79 -4.04 16.16
C ILE A 103 -2.94 -3.04 15.96
N HIS A 104 -3.53 -2.98 14.76
CA HIS A 104 -4.69 -2.12 14.49
C HIS A 104 -6.02 -2.59 15.12
N LYS A 105 -6.09 -3.80 15.70
CA LYS A 105 -7.30 -4.31 16.38
C LYS A 105 -7.27 -4.12 17.91
N LEU A 106 -6.17 -3.62 18.47
CA LEU A 106 -5.96 -3.51 19.92
C LEU A 106 -6.10 -2.08 20.46
N ILE A 107 -6.53 -1.11 19.64
CA ILE A 107 -6.69 0.30 20.02
C ILE A 107 -8.11 0.77 19.68
#